data_AF-A0AA39J7P9-F1
#
_entry.id   AF-A0AA39J7P9-F1
#
_cell.length_a   1.000
_cell.length_b   1.000
_cell.length_c   1.000
_cell.angle_alpha   90.00
_cell.angle_beta   90.00
_cell.angle_gamma   90.00
#
_symmetry.space_group_name_H-M   'P 1'
#
loop_
_entity.id
_entity.type
_entity.pdbx_description
1 polymer ?
#
loop_
_entity_poly.entity_id
_entity_poly.type
_entity_poly.pdbx_seq_one_letter_code
_entity_poly.pdbx_strand_id
1 'polypeptide(L)'
;MDGSNDGVTRGLCTELRCRVAPVNYYYIEFEFAQRFPEGIEKATVSGIVGQRVPEMKTPTTCHTTPSRQTYTSSDKTMLMIFEDYTGLGNFKGLLKKMVSRNPDKRPTASEALSLLDVLVSRMSKSSMHWRI
;
A
#
# COMPACT_ATOMS: atom_id res chain seq x y z
N MET A 1 11.93 17.95 17.78
CA MET A 1 11.87 18.53 16.43
C MET A 1 10.89 17.67 15.66
N ASP A 2 9.62 18.07 15.68
CA ASP A 2 8.50 17.31 15.16
C ASP A 2 8.23 17.82 13.73
N GLY A 3 8.96 17.24 12.77
CA GLY A 3 8.99 17.68 11.38
C GLY A 3 8.05 16.84 10.53
N SER A 4 6.75 17.02 10.68
CA SER A 4 5.81 16.41 9.75
C SER A 4 5.95 17.06 8.38
N ASN A 5 6.34 16.27 7.38
CA ASN A 5 6.45 16.67 5.97
C ASN A 5 5.12 16.49 5.21
N ASP A 6 4.01 16.20 5.91
CA ASP A 6 2.70 15.93 5.31
C ASP A 6 2.00 17.19 4.76
N GLY A 7 2.49 18.39 5.09
CA GLY A 7 1.88 19.66 4.68
C GLY A 7 0.55 19.99 5.36
N VAL A 8 0.05 19.13 6.27
CA VAL A 8 -1.24 19.27 6.97
C VAL A 8 -1.20 20.46 7.95
N THR A 9 -0.05 20.68 8.58
CA THR A 9 0.16 21.78 9.53
C THR A 9 0.37 23.15 8.86
N ARG A 10 0.50 23.20 7.53
CA ARG A 10 0.87 24.44 6.80
C ARG A 10 -0.33 25.30 6.39
N GLY A 11 -1.55 24.94 6.81
CA GLY A 11 -2.76 25.71 6.49
C GLY A 11 -3.03 25.81 4.99
N LEU A 12 -2.58 24.83 4.20
CA LEU A 12 -2.80 24.80 2.76
C LEU A 12 -4.29 24.59 2.51
N CYS A 13 -4.87 25.44 1.66
CA CYS A 13 -6.25 25.29 1.21
C CYS A 13 -6.39 23.96 0.45
N THR A 14 -7.12 23.00 1.01
CA THR A 14 -7.48 21.76 0.31
C THR A 14 -8.57 22.08 -0.71
N GLU A 15 -8.19 22.27 -1.97
CA GLU A 15 -9.16 22.41 -3.05
C GLU A 15 -9.60 21.04 -3.61
N LEU A 16 -10.83 20.96 -4.10
CA LEU A 16 -11.34 19.81 -4.86
C LEU A 16 -10.57 19.68 -6.18
N ARG A 17 -9.49 18.90 -6.16
CA ARG A 17 -8.50 18.73 -7.25
C ARG A 17 -9.08 18.23 -8.59
N CYS A 18 -10.27 17.62 -8.58
CA CYS A 18 -10.93 17.03 -9.76
C CYS A 18 -11.78 18.01 -10.59
N ARG A 19 -11.66 19.33 -10.42
CA ARG A 19 -12.36 20.28 -11.30
C ARG A 19 -11.70 20.44 -12.69
N VAL A 20 -10.46 19.98 -12.88
CA VAL A 20 -9.67 20.32 -14.09
C VAL A 20 -9.40 19.12 -15.02
N ALA A 21 -9.00 17.93 -14.51
CA ALA A 21 -8.79 16.71 -15.32
C ALA A 21 -8.57 15.44 -14.46
N PRO A 22 -8.65 14.22 -15.02
CA PRO A 22 -8.21 12.99 -14.36
C PRO A 22 -6.72 13.03 -14.02
N VAL A 23 -6.35 12.50 -12.85
CA VAL A 23 -4.95 12.36 -12.41
C VAL A 23 -4.52 10.90 -12.59
N ASN A 24 -3.40 10.70 -13.30
CA ASN A 24 -2.76 9.40 -13.46
C ASN A 24 -1.69 9.20 -12.37
N TYR A 25 -1.70 8.06 -11.71
CA TYR A 25 -0.71 7.68 -10.70
C TYR A 25 0.29 6.67 -11.29
N TYR A 26 1.56 6.83 -10.95
CA TYR A 26 2.65 5.97 -11.43
C TYR A 26 3.48 5.49 -10.24
N TYR A 27 3.91 4.23 -10.28
CA TYR A 27 4.95 3.73 -9.38
C TYR A 27 6.30 4.28 -9.84
N ILE A 28 7.08 4.81 -8.90
CA ILE A 28 8.43 5.35 -9.12
C ILE A 28 9.40 4.72 -8.12
N GLU A 29 10.70 5.00 -8.25
CA GLU A 29 11.76 4.53 -7.35
C GLU A 29 11.92 2.99 -7.31
N PHE A 30 12.46 2.44 -8.41
CA PHE A 30 12.71 1.00 -8.56
C PHE A 30 14.14 0.58 -8.15
N GLU A 31 14.88 1.41 -7.41
CA GLU A 31 16.29 1.13 -7.04
C GLU A 31 16.45 -0.20 -6.29
N PHE A 32 15.46 -0.56 -5.47
CA PHE A 32 15.43 -1.82 -4.73
C PHE A 32 14.59 -2.93 -5.39
N ALA A 33 14.11 -2.71 -6.62
CA ALA A 33 13.34 -3.71 -7.34
C ALA A 33 14.23 -4.86 -7.81
N GLN A 34 13.81 -6.09 -7.55
CA GLN A 34 14.51 -7.28 -7.98
C GLN A 34 13.65 -8.06 -8.98
N ARG A 35 14.28 -8.53 -10.06
CA ARG A 35 13.65 -9.44 -11.02
C ARG A 35 13.77 -10.87 -10.53
N PHE A 36 12.63 -11.57 -10.49
CA PHE A 36 12.58 -13.00 -10.21
C PHE A 36 12.23 -13.77 -11.50
N PRO A 37 12.92 -14.89 -11.80
CA PRO A 37 12.53 -15.78 -12.88
C PRO A 37 11.10 -16.31 -12.67
N GLU A 38 10.42 -16.59 -13.77
CA GLU A 38 9.11 -17.23 -13.75
C GLU A 38 9.20 -18.63 -13.11
N GLY A 39 8.16 -19.03 -12.37
CA GLY A 39 8.12 -20.34 -11.69
C GLY A 39 8.78 -20.39 -10.31
N ILE A 40 9.34 -19.29 -9.80
CA ILE A 40 9.86 -19.23 -8.42
C ILE A 40 8.74 -18.90 -7.42
N GLU A 41 8.35 -19.88 -6.62
CA GLU A 41 7.35 -19.68 -5.53
C GLU A 41 7.93 -18.92 -4.32
N LYS A 42 9.22 -19.09 -4.03
CA LYS A 42 9.90 -18.44 -2.90
C LYS A 42 11.27 -17.96 -3.33
N ALA A 43 11.54 -16.68 -3.11
CA ALA A 43 12.86 -16.12 -3.38
C ALA A 43 13.50 -15.59 -2.09
N THR A 44 14.83 -15.61 -2.06
CA THR A 44 15.59 -14.90 -1.04
C THR A 44 15.64 -13.43 -1.45
N VAL A 45 15.03 -12.57 -0.64
CA VAL A 45 15.05 -11.12 -0.85
C VAL A 45 15.97 -10.49 0.20
N SER A 46 16.81 -9.54 -0.22
CA SER A 46 17.67 -8.79 0.69
C SER A 46 16.85 -7.78 1.48
N GLY A 47 17.04 -7.71 2.80
CA GLY A 47 16.30 -6.83 3.69
C GLY A 47 16.92 -5.44 3.85
N ILE A 48 17.49 -4.87 2.78
CA ILE A 48 18.15 -3.57 2.87
C ILE A 48 17.09 -2.45 2.89
N VAL A 49 17.21 -1.59 3.91
CA VAL A 49 16.53 -0.31 4.22
C VAL A 49 15.13 -0.12 3.62
N GLY A 50 14.10 -0.18 4.49
CA GLY A 50 12.73 0.27 4.19
C GLY A 50 11.68 -0.84 4.07
N GLN A 51 12.08 -2.08 3.77
CA GLN A 51 11.16 -3.21 3.54
C GLN A 51 11.23 -4.26 4.65
N ARG A 52 10.89 -3.89 5.90
CA ARG A 52 10.86 -4.86 7.00
C ARG A 52 9.47 -5.51 7.13
N VAL A 53 9.41 -6.81 6.82
CA VAL A 53 8.22 -7.63 6.98
C VAL A 53 8.29 -8.50 8.24
N PRO A 54 7.15 -8.87 8.87
CA PRO A 54 7.12 -9.65 10.10
C PRO A 54 7.88 -10.99 10.03
N GLU A 55 7.98 -11.58 8.85
CA GLU A 55 8.66 -12.86 8.59
C GLU A 55 10.19 -12.77 8.44
N MET A 56 10.77 -11.56 8.48
CA MET A 56 12.22 -11.38 8.50
C MET A 56 12.80 -11.81 9.85
N LYS A 57 13.39 -13.01 9.89
CA LYS A 57 14.08 -13.56 11.07
C LYS A 57 15.47 -12.95 11.30
N THR A 58 16.15 -12.54 10.23
CA THR A 58 17.47 -11.89 10.26
C THR A 58 17.39 -10.50 9.61
N PRO A 59 18.26 -9.56 10.00
CA PRO A 59 18.24 -8.19 9.46
C PRO A 59 18.57 -8.09 7.97
N THR A 60 19.04 -9.17 7.33
CA THR A 60 19.62 -9.12 5.98
C THR A 60 18.87 -9.94 4.93
N THR A 61 18.09 -10.95 5.30
CA THR A 61 17.47 -11.87 4.32
C THR A 61 16.15 -12.45 4.79
N CYS A 62 15.21 -12.63 3.88
CA CYS A 62 13.99 -13.41 4.13
C CYS A 62 13.61 -14.25 2.91
N HIS A 63 13.16 -15.48 3.16
CA HIS A 63 12.56 -16.34 2.15
C HIS A 63 11.05 -16.11 2.12
N THR A 64 10.55 -15.47 1.07
CA THR A 64 9.11 -15.27 0.89
C THR A 64 8.76 -15.19 -0.60
N THR A 65 7.46 -15.26 -0.89
CA THR A 65 6.90 -14.82 -2.18
C THR A 65 7.16 -13.33 -2.36
N PRO A 66 7.91 -12.90 -3.40
CA PRO A 66 8.32 -11.50 -3.59
C PRO A 66 7.18 -10.48 -3.60
N SER A 67 6.04 -10.85 -4.19
CA SER A 67 4.86 -9.99 -4.29
C SER A 67 4.30 -9.64 -2.91
N ARG A 68 4.15 -10.62 -2.01
CA ARG A 68 3.59 -10.43 -0.66
C ARG A 68 4.44 -9.52 0.24
N GLN A 69 5.75 -9.44 -0.02
CA GLN A 69 6.67 -8.62 0.76
C GLN A 69 6.50 -7.13 0.44
N THR A 70 6.42 -6.80 -0.86
CA THR A 70 6.26 -5.45 -1.37
C THR A 70 5.01 -4.77 -0.79
N TYR A 71 3.87 -5.47 -0.88
CA TYR A 71 2.58 -5.02 -0.33
C TYR A 71 2.65 -4.69 1.15
N THR A 72 3.28 -5.53 1.97
CA THR A 72 3.26 -5.34 3.43
C THR A 72 3.90 -4.03 3.88
N SER A 73 4.90 -3.51 3.15
CA SER A 73 5.58 -2.25 3.50
C SER A 73 4.78 -1.02 3.03
N SER A 74 4.34 -1.00 1.78
CA SER A 74 3.50 0.07 1.22
C SER A 74 2.15 0.15 1.92
N ASP A 75 1.55 -1.00 2.23
CA ASP A 75 0.19 -1.07 2.76
C ASP A 75 0.13 -0.72 4.24
N LYS A 76 1.23 -0.91 4.99
CA LYS A 76 1.35 -0.35 6.35
C LYS A 76 1.37 1.17 6.32
N THR A 77 2.12 1.74 5.37
CA THR A 77 2.16 3.19 5.17
C THR A 77 0.78 3.72 4.78
N MET A 78 0.12 3.07 3.83
CA MET A 78 -1.26 3.38 3.47
C MET A 78 -2.23 3.19 4.63
N LEU A 79 -2.08 2.14 5.45
CA LEU A 79 -2.95 1.92 6.61
C LEU A 79 -2.81 3.04 7.65
N MET A 80 -1.58 3.50 7.93
CA MET A 80 -1.35 4.63 8.82
C MET A 80 -2.02 5.90 8.27
N ILE A 81 -1.81 6.21 6.99
CA ILE A 81 -2.51 7.32 6.32
C ILE A 81 -4.03 7.14 6.45
N PHE A 82 -4.58 5.96 6.15
CA PHE A 82 -6.03 5.76 6.15
C PHE A 82 -6.66 5.75 7.55
N GLU A 83 -5.86 5.63 8.60
CA GLU A 83 -6.32 5.80 9.98
C GLU A 83 -6.59 7.27 10.30
N ASP A 84 -5.78 8.18 9.76
CA ASP A 84 -5.87 9.63 10.02
C ASP A 84 -6.87 10.37 9.12
N TYR A 85 -7.19 9.82 7.94
CA TYR A 85 -8.08 10.48 6.99
C TYR A 85 -9.54 9.99 7.06
N THR A 86 -10.46 10.95 7.09
CA THR A 86 -11.90 10.69 7.03
C THR A 86 -12.33 10.28 5.61
N GLY A 87 -13.37 9.43 5.50
CA GLY A 87 -13.89 8.97 4.21
C GLY A 87 -13.24 7.70 3.64
N LEU A 88 -12.16 7.19 4.23
CA LEU A 88 -11.46 5.98 3.75
C LEU A 88 -11.78 4.68 4.51
N GLY A 89 -12.80 4.71 5.37
CA GLY A 89 -13.20 3.57 6.21
C GLY A 89 -13.47 2.27 5.43
N ASN A 90 -14.02 2.39 4.21
CA ASN A 90 -14.38 1.25 3.37
C ASN A 90 -13.17 0.40 2.93
N PHE A 91 -11.98 1.02 2.84
CA PHE A 91 -10.76 0.33 2.41
C PHE A 91 -9.99 -0.34 3.57
N LYS A 92 -10.30 0.03 4.82
CA LYS A 92 -9.58 -0.49 6.01
C LYS A 92 -9.59 -2.01 6.08
N GLY A 93 -10.70 -2.65 5.70
CA GLY A 93 -10.82 -4.10 5.70
C GLY A 93 -9.85 -4.79 4.73
N LEU A 94 -9.66 -4.22 3.55
CA LEU A 94 -8.70 -4.71 2.55
C LEU A 94 -7.27 -4.49 3.03
N LEU A 95 -6.92 -3.27 3.46
CA LEU A 95 -5.59 -2.94 3.94
C LEU A 95 -5.15 -3.82 5.12
N LYS A 96 -6.04 -4.07 6.09
CA LYS A 96 -5.77 -4.98 7.22
C LYS A 96 -5.44 -6.41 6.78
N LYS A 97 -6.06 -6.91 5.70
CA LYS A 97 -5.72 -8.23 5.14
C LYS A 97 -4.34 -8.20 4.48
N MET A 98 -4.04 -7.14 3.74
CA MET A 98 -2.76 -7.00 3.03
C MET A 98 -1.56 -6.84 4.00
N VAL A 99 -1.76 -6.21 5.16
CA VAL A 99 -0.71 -6.08 6.20
C VAL A 99 -0.67 -7.22 7.24
N SER A 100 -1.41 -8.31 7.02
CA SER A 100 -1.49 -9.43 7.97
C SER A 100 -0.10 -9.91 8.39
N ARG A 101 0.11 -10.14 9.69
CA ARG A 101 1.38 -10.71 10.17
C ARG A 101 1.64 -12.11 9.61
N ASN A 102 0.58 -12.90 9.43
CA ASN A 102 0.69 -14.20 8.77
C ASN A 102 0.72 -13.99 7.25
N PRO A 103 1.81 -14.34 6.55
CA PRO A 103 1.93 -14.14 5.10
C PRO A 103 0.92 -14.96 4.31
N ASP A 104 0.47 -16.11 4.81
CA ASP A 104 -0.51 -16.97 4.12
C ASP A 104 -1.92 -16.38 4.13
N LYS A 105 -2.18 -15.45 5.06
CA LYS A 105 -3.44 -14.70 5.12
C LYS A 105 -3.40 -13.43 4.26
N ARG A 106 -2.25 -13.07 3.68
CA ARG A 106 -2.15 -11.92 2.77
C ARG A 106 -2.65 -12.34 1.39
N PRO A 107 -3.55 -11.56 0.78
CA PRO A 107 -3.93 -11.79 -0.60
C PRO A 107 -2.71 -11.62 -1.51
N THR A 108 -2.72 -12.34 -2.63
CA THR A 108 -1.88 -12.04 -3.79
C THR A 108 -2.29 -10.71 -4.42
N ALA A 109 -1.46 -10.20 -5.35
CA ALA A 109 -1.75 -8.99 -6.12
C ALA A 109 -3.11 -9.05 -6.83
N SER A 110 -3.39 -10.17 -7.50
CA SER A 110 -4.62 -10.40 -8.25
C SER A 110 -5.84 -10.53 -7.34
N GLU A 111 -5.70 -11.21 -6.20
CA GLU A 111 -6.77 -11.29 -5.19
C GLU A 111 -7.05 -9.92 -4.56
N ALA A 112 -6.01 -9.15 -4.24
CA ALA A 112 -6.17 -7.80 -3.70
C ALA A 112 -6.87 -6.87 -4.70
N LEU A 113 -6.51 -6.95 -5.99
CA LEU A 113 -7.18 -6.21 -7.06
C LEU A 113 -8.66 -6.59 -7.16
N SER A 114 -8.96 -7.89 -7.17
CA SER A 114 -10.35 -8.39 -7.20
C SER A 114 -11.16 -7.89 -6.01
N LEU A 115 -10.56 -7.88 -4.81
CA LEU A 115 -11.20 -7.34 -3.61
C LEU A 115 -11.41 -5.82 -3.70
N LEU A 116 -10.47 -5.09 -4.28
CA LEU A 116 -10.59 -3.66 -4.51
C LEU A 116 -11.73 -3.35 -5.49
N ASP A 117 -11.82 -4.07 -6.60
CA ASP A 117 -12.88 -3.89 -7.60
C ASP A 117 -14.28 -4.14 -7.01
N VAL A 118 -14.40 -5.16 -6.14
CA VAL A 118 -15.65 -5.43 -5.40
C VAL A 118 -15.98 -4.30 -4.43
N LEU A 119 -14.99 -3.67 -3.79
CA LEU A 119 -15.23 -2.52 -2.91
C LEU A 119 -15.67 -1.29 -3.71
N VAL A 120 -14.95 -0.97 -4.79
CA VAL A 120 -15.20 0.20 -5.64
C VAL A 120 -16.56 0.10 -6.32
N SER A 121 -16.96 -1.08 -6.82
CA SER A 121 -18.27 -1.29 -7.46
C SER A 121 -19.46 -1.04 -6.53
N ARG A 122 -19.27 -1.12 -5.21
CA ARG A 122 -20.30 -0.86 -4.20
C ARG A 122 -20.33 0.59 -3.74
N MET A 123 -19.34 1.39 -4.10
CA MET A 123 -19.25 2.79 -3.71
C MET A 123 -20.05 3.66 -4.68
N SER A 124 -20.80 4.63 -4.13
CA SER A 124 -21.44 5.63 -4.97
C SER A 124 -20.37 6.53 -5.62
N LYS A 125 -20.64 7.05 -6.82
CA LYS A 125 -19.75 8.03 -7.46
C LYS A 125 -19.45 9.18 -6.49
N SER A 126 -20.47 9.68 -5.78
CA SER A 126 -20.37 10.74 -4.77
C SER A 126 -19.37 10.43 -3.65
N SER A 127 -19.26 9.17 -3.24
CA SER A 127 -18.30 8.70 -2.21
C SER A 127 -16.85 8.65 -2.69
N MET A 128 -16.60 8.74 -4.01
CA MET A 128 -15.27 8.73 -4.62
C MET A 128 -14.78 10.13 -5.06
N HIS A 129 -15.52 11.20 -4.71
CA HIS A 129 -15.12 12.58 -5.06
C HIS A 129 -14.08 13.15 -4.10
N TRP A 130 -13.99 12.62 -2.88
CA TRP A 130 -13.00 13.04 -1.90
C TRP A 130 -11.67 12.35 -2.18
N ARG A 131 -10.62 13.15 -2.34
CA ARG A 131 -9.23 12.68 -2.39
C ARG A 131 -8.43 13.40 -1.31
N ILE A 132 -7.54 12.63 -0.68
CA ILE A 132 -6.44 13.07 0.19
C ILE A 132 -5.44 13.89 -0.63
#